data_AF-A0A3D9LC65-F1
#
_entry.id   AF-A0A3D9LC65-F1
#
_cell.length_a   1.000
_cell.length_b   1.000
_cell.length_c   1.000
_cell.angle_alpha   90.00
_cell.angle_beta   90.00
_cell.angle_gamma   90.00
#
_symmetry.space_group_name_H-M   'P 1'
#
loop_
_entity.id
_entity.type
_entity.pdbx_description
1 polymer ?
#
loop_
_entity_poly.entity_id
_entity_poly.type
_entity_poly.pdbx_seq_one_letter_code
_entity_poly.pdbx_strand_id
1 'polypeptide(L)'
;MRSEITQDISPQLVTDTVCPGLNCTSAWDTSVGRFVQFVHEGDVEYWQQVLGDDSRRNGNILLDMSEHDLDRDETKQAVDTLFLNRDWK
;
A
#
# COMPACT_ATOMS: atom_id res chain seq x y z
N MET A 1 -20.22 -21.15 10.25
CA MET A 1 -18.74 -21.08 10.27
C MET A 1 -18.32 -20.14 9.17
N ARG A 2 -17.90 -18.92 9.51
CA ARG A 2 -17.29 -18.00 8.54
C ARG A 2 -15.81 -18.36 8.49
N SER A 3 -15.37 -19.02 7.43
CA SER A 3 -13.95 -19.09 7.13
C SER A 3 -13.54 -17.70 6.67
N GLU A 4 -12.90 -16.94 7.57
CA GLU A 4 -12.11 -15.78 7.18
C GLU A 4 -10.92 -16.33 6.40
N ILE A 5 -11.02 -16.33 5.07
CA ILE A 5 -9.84 -16.45 4.21
C ILE A 5 -9.14 -15.11 4.35
N THR A 6 -8.37 -14.93 5.41
CA THR A 6 -7.33 -13.91 5.42
C THR A 6 -6.31 -14.43 4.41
N GLN A 7 -6.38 -14.00 3.14
CA GLN A 7 -5.21 -14.17 2.29
C GLN A 7 -4.05 -13.53 3.04
N ASP A 8 -3.00 -14.30 3.29
CA ASP A 8 -1.84 -13.76 3.98
C ASP A 8 -1.17 -12.75 3.05
N ILE A 9 -1.34 -11.46 3.33
CA ILE A 9 -0.78 -10.37 2.53
C ILE A 9 0.75 -10.41 2.47
N SER A 10 1.39 -11.23 3.31
CA SER A 10 2.83 -11.53 3.33
C SER A 10 3.72 -10.34 2.94
N PRO A 11 3.83 -9.33 3.82
CA PRO A 11 4.55 -8.10 3.50
C PRO A 11 6.05 -8.37 3.39
N GLN A 12 6.64 -7.95 2.28
CA GLN A 12 8.08 -7.95 2.04
C GLN A 12 8.60 -6.51 2.11
N LEU A 13 9.54 -6.24 3.01
CA LEU A 13 10.20 -4.94 3.08
C LEU A 13 11.03 -4.70 1.81
N VAL A 14 10.74 -3.60 1.11
CA VAL A 14 11.40 -3.19 -0.15
C VAL A 14 11.89 -1.74 -0.12
N THR A 15 12.02 -1.16 1.08
CA THR A 15 12.46 0.22 1.32
C THR A 15 13.70 0.62 0.53
N ASP A 16 14.75 -0.21 0.56
CA ASP A 16 16.03 0.11 -0.08
C ASP A 16 15.96 0.13 -1.61
N THR A 17 14.95 -0.53 -2.19
CA THR A 17 14.72 -0.56 -3.64
C THR A 17 13.82 0.58 -4.08
N VAL A 18 12.78 0.89 -3.29
CA VAL A 18 11.72 1.85 -3.66
C VAL A 18 12.09 3.27 -3.25
N CYS A 19 12.56 3.49 -2.01
CA CYS A 19 12.71 4.83 -1.45
C CYS A 19 13.81 5.71 -2.05
N PRO A 20 14.90 5.19 -2.65
CA PRO A 20 15.86 6.05 -3.36
C PRO A 20 15.25 6.89 -4.49
N GLY A 21 14.06 6.51 -5.01
CA GLY A 21 13.36 7.26 -6.06
C GLY A 21 12.11 8.03 -5.61
N LEU A 22 11.70 7.93 -4.34
CA LEU A 22 10.33 8.27 -3.91
C LEU A 22 10.22 9.14 -2.63
N ASN A 23 11.31 9.64 -2.05
CA ASN A 23 11.26 10.40 -0.77
C ASN A 23 10.44 9.69 0.33
N CYS A 24 10.54 8.36 0.41
CA CYS A 24 9.83 7.56 1.40
C CYS A 24 10.71 7.14 2.58
N THR A 25 10.08 6.88 3.73
CA THR A 25 10.73 6.33 4.93
C THR A 25 10.75 4.81 4.90
N SER A 26 9.75 4.19 4.27
CA SER A 26 9.59 2.74 4.22
C SER A 26 8.64 2.32 3.13
N ALA A 27 8.86 1.12 2.59
CA ALA A 27 7.97 0.52 1.60
C ALA A 27 7.87 -1.00 1.79
N TRP A 28 6.67 -1.53 1.54
CA TRP A 28 6.36 -2.96 1.64
C TRP A 28 5.58 -3.42 0.42
N ASP A 29 6.04 -4.49 -0.20
CA ASP A 29 5.32 -5.21 -1.25
C ASP A 29 4.47 -6.30 -0.61
N THR A 30 3.24 -6.44 -1.10
CA THR A 30 2.29 -7.48 -0.65
C THR A 30 1.68 -8.14 -1.88
N SER A 31 0.89 -9.20 -1.66
CA SER A 31 0.09 -9.78 -2.75
C SER A 31 -0.97 -8.82 -3.32
N VAL A 32 -1.37 -7.79 -2.54
CA VAL A 32 -2.50 -6.91 -2.85
C VAL A 32 -2.10 -5.46 -3.15
N GLY A 33 -0.80 -5.19 -3.34
CA GLY A 33 -0.29 -3.86 -3.62
C GLY A 33 0.99 -3.52 -2.87
N ARG A 34 1.58 -2.39 -3.24
CA ARG A 34 2.75 -1.79 -2.61
C ARG A 34 2.31 -0.67 -1.67
N PHE A 35 2.72 -0.75 -0.41
CA PHE A 35 2.49 0.28 0.58
C PHE A 35 3.75 1.12 0.72
N VAL A 36 3.64 2.43 0.55
CA VAL A 36 4.77 3.37 0.62
C VAL A 36 4.45 4.45 1.65
N GLN A 37 5.27 4.54 2.70
CA GLN A 37 5.16 5.60 3.70
C GLN A 37 6.12 6.73 3.35
N PHE A 38 5.58 7.91 3.09
CA PHE A 38 6.33 9.09 2.72
C PHE A 38 6.77 9.92 3.92
N VAL A 39 7.82 10.71 3.75
CA VAL A 39 8.27 11.67 4.77
C VAL A 39 7.25 12.80 4.92
N HIS A 40 6.62 13.23 3.83
CA HIS A 40 5.69 14.35 3.79
C HIS A 40 4.37 13.99 3.09
N GLU A 41 3.25 14.50 3.62
CA GLU A 41 1.92 14.26 3.03
C GLU A 41 1.83 14.77 1.59
N GLY A 42 2.54 15.85 1.26
CA GLY A 42 2.55 16.42 -0.10
C GLY A 42 3.11 15.46 -1.15
N ASP A 43 4.05 14.58 -0.79
CA ASP A 43 4.57 13.56 -1.71
C ASP A 43 3.49 12.49 -1.98
N VAL A 44 2.72 12.10 -0.96
CA VAL A 44 1.59 11.16 -1.11
C VAL A 44 0.53 11.74 -2.02
N GLU A 45 0.18 13.01 -1.84
CA GLU A 45 -0.82 13.70 -2.66
C GLU A 45 -0.39 13.78 -4.12
N TYR A 46 0.89 14.07 -4.38
CA TYR A 46 1.46 14.05 -5.72
C TYR A 46 1.31 12.66 -6.35
N TRP A 47 1.76 11.61 -5.66
CA TRP A 47 1.71 10.25 -6.21
C TRP A 47 0.30 9.71 -6.36
N GLN A 48 -0.63 10.10 -5.48
CA GLN A 48 -2.05 9.77 -5.65
C GLN A 48 -2.61 10.40 -6.95
N GLN A 49 -2.19 11.61 -7.31
CA GLN A 49 -2.60 12.23 -8.58
C GLN A 49 -1.97 11.53 -9.79
N VAL A 50 -0.74 11.04 -9.67
CA VAL A 50 -0.05 10.32 -10.74
C VAL A 50 -0.67 8.94 -10.99
N LEU A 51 -0.99 8.19 -9.93
CA LEU A 51 -1.54 6.84 -10.02
C LEU A 51 -3.06 6.81 -10.19
N GLY A 52 -3.77 7.86 -9.77
CA GLY A 52 -5.21 7.99 -9.91
C GLY A 52 -5.98 6.87 -9.20
N ASP A 53 -6.90 6.24 -9.92
CA ASP A 53 -7.84 5.25 -9.40
C ASP A 53 -7.16 3.95 -8.92
N ASP A 54 -5.93 3.69 -9.35
CA ASP A 54 -5.12 2.54 -8.95
C ASP A 54 -4.41 2.76 -7.60
N SER A 55 -4.71 3.87 -6.91
CA SER A 55 -4.10 4.19 -5.62
C SER A 55 -5.10 4.60 -4.54
N ARG A 56 -4.73 4.35 -3.28
CA ARG A 56 -5.46 4.85 -2.10
C ARG A 56 -4.45 5.43 -1.12
N ARG A 57 -4.89 6.32 -0.23
CA ARG A 57 -4.01 6.90 0.79
C ARG A 57 -4.62 6.91 2.18
N ASN A 58 -3.75 6.91 3.17
CA ASN A 58 -4.08 7.12 4.58
C ASN A 58 -2.95 7.92 5.25
N GLY A 59 -3.15 9.23 5.44
CA GLY A 59 -2.11 10.14 5.92
C GLY A 59 -0.87 10.13 5.02
N ASN A 60 0.28 9.79 5.59
CA ASN A 60 1.57 9.67 4.90
C ASN A 60 1.75 8.35 4.11
N ILE A 61 0.77 7.45 4.09
CA ILE A 61 0.89 6.16 3.42
C ILE A 61 0.09 6.18 2.11
N LEU A 62 0.75 5.78 1.03
CA LEU A 62 0.15 5.45 -0.26
C LEU A 62 0.07 3.93 -0.40
N LEU A 63 -1.06 3.44 -0.88
CA LEU A 63 -1.23 2.11 -1.44
C LEU A 63 -1.26 2.25 -2.97
N ASP A 64 -0.30 1.63 -3.63
CA ASP A 64 -0.21 1.48 -5.09
C ASP A 64 -0.64 0.06 -5.48
N MET A 65 -1.71 -0.03 -6.26
CA MET A 65 -2.25 -1.30 -6.79
C MET A 65 -2.01 -1.44 -8.30
N SER A 66 -1.29 -0.50 -8.94
CA SER A 66 -1.17 -0.43 -10.41
C SER A 66 -0.45 -1.62 -11.04
N GLU A 67 0.39 -2.32 -10.29
CA GLU A 67 1.09 -3.53 -10.73
C GLU A 67 0.30 -4.82 -10.44
N HIS A 68 -0.92 -4.71 -9.91
CA HIS A 68 -1.74 -5.84 -9.48
C HIS A 68 -3.09 -5.87 -10.18
N ASP A 69 -3.43 -7.00 -10.80
CA ASP A 69 -4.77 -7.27 -11.32
C ASP A 69 -5.64 -7.84 -10.18
N LEU A 70 -6.21 -6.95 -9.37
CA LEU A 70 -6.97 -7.31 -8.18
C LEU A 70 -8.45 -7.47 -8.49
N ASP A 71 -9.07 -8.51 -7.93
CA ASP A 71 -10.52 -8.57 -7.88
C ASP A 71 -11.10 -7.63 -6.80
N ARG A 72 -12.42 -7.62 -6.67
CA ARG A 72 -13.13 -6.76 -5.73
C ARG A 72 -12.79 -7.07 -4.27
N ASP A 73 -12.65 -8.35 -3.93
CA ASP A 73 -12.40 -8.78 -2.56
C ASP A 73 -10.93 -8.51 -2.18
N GLU A 74 -10.00 -8.69 -3.12
CA GLU A 74 -8.59 -8.34 -2.96
C GLU A 74 -8.38 -6.82 -2.86
N THR A 75 -9.07 -6.04 -3.70
CA THR A 75 -9.09 -4.57 -3.59
C THR A 75 -9.61 -4.14 -2.21
N LYS A 76 -10.70 -4.76 -1.75
CA LYS A 76 -11.23 -4.48 -0.41
C LYS A 76 -10.20 -4.82 0.66
N GLN A 77 -9.51 -5.95 0.54
CA GLN A 77 -8.49 -6.36 1.49
C GLN A 77 -7.29 -5.40 1.52
N ALA A 78 -6.81 -4.93 0.36
CA ALA A 78 -5.74 -3.94 0.26
C ALA A 78 -6.12 -2.65 1.00
N VAL A 79 -7.34 -2.16 0.77
CA VAL A 79 -7.87 -0.95 1.39
C VAL A 79 -8.09 -1.14 2.89
N ASP A 80 -8.70 -2.25 3.31
CA ASP A 80 -8.86 -2.55 4.73
C ASP A 80 -7.49 -2.60 5.42
N THR A 81 -6.47 -3.17 4.77
CA THR A 81 -5.08 -3.22 5.28
C THR A 81 -4.49 -1.81 5.44
N LEU A 82 -4.72 -0.91 4.48
CA LEU A 82 -4.27 0.48 4.54
C LEU A 82 -4.83 1.24 5.76
N PHE A 83 -6.05 0.91 6.17
CA PHE A 83 -6.75 1.57 7.29
C PHE A 83 -6.66 0.79 8.61
N LEU A 84 -6.15 -0.45 8.59
CA LEU A 84 -5.82 -1.18 9.80
C LEU A 84 -4.58 -0.54 10.42
N ASN A 85 -4.71 -0.14 11.68
CA ASN A 85 -3.69 0.53 12.49
C ASN A 85 -2.53 -0.45 12.84
N ARG A 86 -1.89 -1.05 11.84
CA ARG A 86 -0.75 -1.95 11.99
C ARG A 86 0.52 -1.11 12.06
N ASP A 87 1.24 -1.23 13.18
CA ASP A 87 2.66 -0.87 13.24
C ASP A 87 3.40 -1.81 12.28
N TRP A 88 3.69 -1.38 11.05
CA TRP A 88 4.45 -2.17 10.06
C TRP A 88 5.97 -2.20 10.36
N LYS A 89 6.34 -2.20 11.64
CA LYS A 89 7.74 -2.22 12.10
C LYS A 89 8.42 -3.56 11.89
#